data_AF-A0A087VE50-F1
#
_entry.id   AF-A0A087VE50-F1
#
_cell.length_a   1.000
_cell.length_b   1.000
_cell.length_c   1.000
_cell.angle_alpha   90.00
_cell.angle_beta   90.00
_cell.angle_gamma   90.00
#
_symmetry.space_group_name_H-M   'P 1'
#
loop_
_entity.id
_entity.type
_entity.pdbx_description
1 polymer ?
#
loop_
_entity_poly.entity_id
_entity_poly.type
_entity_poly.pdbx_seq_one_letter_code
_entity_poly.pdbx_strand_id
1 'polypeptide(L)'
;TMSLKPRVVDFDETWNKLLTTIKAVVMLDYVERATWNDRFSDIYALCVAYPEPLGERLYTETKIFLENHVRHLHKRVLEAEEQVLVMYHRYWEEYSKGADYMDCLYRYLNTQFIKKNKLTEADLQYGYGGVDMNEPLMEIGEVALDMWRKLMIEPLQAILIRMLLREIKNDRCGEDPNQKVIHGVINSFVHVEQYKKKFPLKFYQETFECPFLNETGEYYKQEASNLLQESNCSQYMEKVLGRLKDEEMRCRKYLHPSSYGKVIHECQQRMVADHLQFLHAECHNIIRQEKRSDMANMYTLLRAVSSGLPHMIQELQNHIHDEGLRATSNLSQENMPTQFVESVLEVHSKFVQLINTVLNGDQHFMSALDKALTSVVNYREPKSICKAPELLAKYCDNLLKKSAKGMTENEVEDKLTSFITVFKYIDDKDVFQKFYARMLAKRLIHGLSMSMDSEEAMINKLKQACGYEFTSKLHRMYTDMSVSADLNNKFNNFIKNQDTIIDLGISFQIYVLQAGAWPLTQAPSSTFAIPQELEKSVQMFELFYSQHFSGRKLTWLHYLCTGKNK
;
A
#
# COMPACT_ATOMS: atom_id res chain seq x y z
N THR A 1 11.37 46.65 -51.51
CA THR A 1 10.09 46.89 -50.80
C THR A 1 9.00 46.07 -51.46
N MET A 2 8.76 44.85 -50.95
CA MET A 2 7.68 43.96 -51.44
C MET A 2 6.32 44.53 -51.01
N SER A 3 5.36 44.63 -51.94
CA SER A 3 3.99 45.10 -51.67
C SER A 3 3.08 43.91 -51.36
N LEU A 4 2.21 44.02 -50.37
CA LEU A 4 1.28 42.98 -49.92
C LEU A 4 0.10 42.68 -50.89
N LYS A 5 0.08 43.29 -52.08
CA LYS A 5 -1.00 43.09 -53.06
C LYS A 5 -0.78 41.80 -53.86
N PRO A 6 -1.86 41.08 -54.26
CA PRO A 6 -1.76 39.96 -55.20
C PRO A 6 -1.01 40.37 -56.46
N ARG A 7 -0.07 39.53 -56.90
CA ARG A 7 0.81 39.78 -58.06
C ARG A 7 0.93 38.50 -58.88
N VAL A 8 1.25 38.67 -60.16
CA VAL A 8 1.70 37.56 -61.02
C VAL A 8 3.11 37.19 -60.57
N VAL A 9 3.29 35.94 -60.15
CA VAL A 9 4.56 35.40 -59.67
C VAL A 9 4.93 34.21 -60.54
N ASP A 10 6.18 34.14 -61.00
CA ASP A 10 6.71 32.96 -61.67
C ASP A 10 6.98 31.87 -60.63
N PHE A 11 6.25 30.76 -60.74
CA PHE A 11 6.38 29.62 -59.84
C PHE A 11 7.76 28.98 -59.94
N ASP A 12 8.31 28.82 -61.15
CA ASP A 12 9.53 28.02 -61.33
C ASP A 12 10.76 28.79 -60.82
N GLU A 13 10.79 30.11 -60.97
CA GLU A 13 11.88 30.95 -60.43
C GLU A 13 11.89 30.96 -58.90
N THR A 14 10.72 31.12 -58.28
CA THR A 14 10.56 31.17 -56.83
C THR A 14 10.72 29.80 -56.19
N TRP A 15 10.23 28.74 -56.83
CA TRP A 15 10.39 27.35 -56.40
C TRP A 15 11.86 26.93 -56.41
N ASN A 16 12.65 27.25 -57.45
CA ASN A 16 14.06 26.88 -57.47
C ASN A 16 14.87 27.51 -56.32
N LYS A 17 14.57 28.78 -55.99
CA LYS A 17 15.17 29.48 -54.85
C LYS A 17 14.72 28.88 -53.51
N LEU A 18 13.43 28.56 -53.39
CA LEU A 18 12.85 27.93 -52.21
C LEU A 18 13.38 26.50 -51.99
N LEU A 19 13.45 25.69 -53.04
CA LEU A 19 13.96 24.33 -53.05
C LEU A 19 15.41 24.26 -52.58
N THR A 20 16.25 25.20 -52.99
CA THR A 20 17.65 25.30 -52.52
C THR A 20 17.71 25.49 -51.00
N THR A 21 16.86 26.39 -50.47
CA THR A 21 16.77 26.62 -49.03
C THR A 21 16.18 25.42 -48.29
N ILE A 22 15.12 24.79 -48.80
CA ILE A 22 14.51 23.60 -48.20
C ILE A 22 15.51 22.45 -48.15
N LYS A 23 16.25 22.22 -49.23
CA LYS A 23 17.27 21.17 -49.27
C LYS A 23 18.35 21.38 -48.22
N ALA A 24 18.80 22.62 -48.03
CA ALA A 24 19.76 22.96 -46.96
C ALA A 24 19.15 22.71 -45.57
N VAL A 25 17.89 23.10 -45.34
CA VAL A 25 17.21 22.97 -44.04
C VAL A 25 16.98 21.51 -43.65
N VAL A 26 16.59 20.66 -44.60
CA VAL A 26 16.35 19.22 -44.35
C VAL A 26 17.65 18.49 -43.99
N MET A 27 18.78 18.94 -44.51
CA MET A 27 20.10 18.38 -44.18
C MET A 27 20.77 19.06 -42.98
N LEU A 28 20.06 19.96 -42.28
CA LEU A 28 20.60 20.80 -41.20
C LEU A 28 21.84 21.63 -41.60
N ASP A 29 21.96 22.01 -42.87
CA ASP A 29 22.98 22.94 -43.33
C ASP A 29 22.68 24.37 -42.86
N TYR A 30 23.73 25.19 -42.72
CA TYR A 30 23.58 26.58 -42.32
C TYR A 30 22.87 27.40 -43.40
N VAL A 31 21.78 28.06 -43.02
CA VAL A 31 21.04 28.99 -43.87
C VAL A 31 21.13 30.41 -43.29
N GLU A 32 21.48 31.37 -44.14
CA GLU A 32 21.54 32.78 -43.76
C GLU A 32 20.16 33.30 -43.37
N ARG A 33 20.07 34.03 -42.25
CA ARG A 33 18.79 34.58 -41.75
C ARG A 33 18.08 35.50 -42.75
N ALA A 34 18.84 36.23 -43.58
CA ALA A 34 18.26 37.06 -44.63
C ALA A 34 17.50 36.19 -45.65
N THR A 35 18.15 35.14 -46.15
CA THR A 35 17.52 34.19 -47.08
C THR A 35 16.32 33.49 -46.45
N TRP A 36 16.38 33.12 -45.15
CA TRP A 36 15.25 32.51 -44.43
C TRP A 36 14.03 33.44 -44.35
N ASN A 37 14.24 34.73 -44.06
CA ASN A 37 13.17 35.73 -44.01
C ASN A 37 12.56 35.99 -45.39
N ASP A 38 13.38 35.99 -46.44
CA ASP A 38 12.92 36.13 -47.82
C ASP A 38 12.01 34.96 -48.21
N ARG A 39 12.32 33.73 -47.77
CA ARG A 39 11.48 32.54 -48.05
C ARG A 39 10.06 32.64 -47.48
N PHE A 40 9.85 33.28 -46.32
CA PHE A 40 8.48 33.53 -45.83
C PHE A 40 7.70 34.46 -46.77
N SER A 41 8.38 35.46 -47.33
CA SER A 41 7.78 36.38 -48.30
C SER A 41 7.46 35.67 -49.62
N ASP A 42 8.33 34.77 -50.06
CA ASP A 42 8.12 33.97 -51.27
C ASP A 42 6.93 33.02 -51.12
N ILE A 43 6.79 32.33 -49.97
CA ILE A 43 5.64 31.47 -49.68
C ILE A 43 4.34 32.28 -49.63
N TYR A 44 4.36 33.45 -48.98
CA TYR A 44 3.20 34.35 -48.97
C TYR A 44 2.82 34.78 -50.39
N ALA A 45 3.79 35.18 -51.21
CA ALA A 45 3.57 35.63 -52.58
C ALA A 45 3.01 34.51 -53.47
N LEU A 46 3.45 33.27 -53.28
CA LEU A 46 2.93 32.09 -54.01
C LEU A 46 1.51 31.73 -53.59
N CYS A 47 1.19 31.82 -52.30
CA CYS A 47 -0.16 31.55 -51.79
C CYS A 47 -1.19 32.62 -52.20
N VAL A 48 -0.76 33.87 -52.45
CA VAL A 48 -1.61 35.02 -52.82
C VAL A 48 -1.42 35.40 -54.31
N ALA A 49 -0.82 34.50 -55.10
CA ALA A 49 -0.58 34.73 -56.53
C ALA A 49 -1.89 34.89 -57.32
N TYR A 50 -1.82 35.64 -58.42
CA TYR A 50 -2.93 35.91 -59.34
C TYR A 50 -2.52 35.44 -60.75
N PRO A 51 -3.39 34.77 -61.55
CA PRO A 51 -4.85 34.65 -61.42
C PRO A 51 -5.37 33.53 -60.49
N GLU A 52 -4.59 32.48 -60.24
CA GLU A 52 -4.97 31.36 -59.38
C GLU A 52 -3.96 31.19 -58.22
N PRO A 53 -4.42 30.74 -57.03
CA PRO A 53 -3.53 30.50 -55.91
C PRO A 53 -2.64 29.27 -56.19
N LEU A 54 -1.32 29.44 -56.13
CA LEU A 54 -0.35 28.38 -56.43
C LEU A 54 -0.04 27.47 -55.23
N GLY A 55 -0.86 27.51 -54.17
CA GLY A 55 -0.65 26.77 -52.93
C GLY A 55 -0.72 25.25 -53.09
N GLU A 56 -1.60 24.75 -53.97
CA GLU A 56 -1.73 23.31 -54.26
C GLU A 56 -0.49 22.78 -54.99
N ARG A 57 -0.05 23.50 -56.02
CA ARG A 57 1.18 23.17 -56.77
C ARG A 57 2.40 23.17 -55.84
N LEU A 58 2.49 24.17 -54.95
CA LEU A 58 3.56 24.25 -53.95
C LEU A 58 3.54 23.04 -52.99
N TYR A 59 2.37 22.61 -52.53
CA TYR A 59 2.21 21.44 -51.66
C TYR A 59 2.64 20.15 -52.36
N THR A 60 2.18 19.93 -53.60
CA THR A 60 2.51 18.73 -54.40
C THR A 60 4.00 18.63 -54.70
N GLU A 61 4.64 19.73 -55.13
CA GLU A 61 6.08 19.75 -55.39
C GLU A 61 6.91 19.53 -54.11
N THR A 62 6.46 20.09 -52.98
CA THR A 62 7.10 19.85 -51.67
C THR A 62 6.97 18.38 -51.24
N LYS A 63 5.82 17.75 -51.48
CA LYS A 63 5.60 16.32 -51.23
C LYS A 63 6.52 15.45 -52.09
N ILE A 64 6.62 15.73 -53.39
CA ILE A 64 7.51 15.00 -54.32
C ILE A 64 8.97 15.14 -53.89
N PHE A 65 9.39 16.34 -53.48
CA PHE A 65 10.74 16.56 -52.97
C PHE A 65 11.02 15.72 -51.71
N LEU A 66 10.12 15.75 -50.72
CA LEU A 66 10.25 14.96 -49.49
C LEU A 66 10.31 13.46 -49.81
N GLU A 67 9.45 12.97 -50.70
CA GLU A 67 9.44 11.56 -51.11
C GLU A 67 10.77 11.14 -51.73
N ASN A 68 11.28 11.91 -52.70
CA ASN A 68 12.55 11.64 -53.36
C ASN A 68 13.73 11.71 -52.40
N HIS A 69 13.72 12.67 -51.47
CA HIS A 69 14.76 12.80 -50.46
C HIS A 69 14.78 11.60 -49.51
N VAL A 70 13.62 11.19 -48.99
CA VAL A 70 13.52 10.04 -48.10
C VAL A 70 13.90 8.73 -48.82
N ARG A 71 13.50 8.54 -50.09
CA ARG A 71 13.94 7.40 -50.91
C ARG A 71 15.47 7.38 -51.11
N HIS A 72 16.08 8.54 -51.30
CA HIS A 72 17.54 8.66 -51.40
C HIS A 72 18.23 8.27 -50.08
N LEU A 73 17.72 8.75 -48.94
CA LEU A 73 18.22 8.37 -47.63
C LEU A 73 18.05 6.87 -47.36
N HIS A 74 16.91 6.28 -47.72
CA HIS A 74 16.65 4.84 -47.60
C HIS A 74 17.72 4.02 -48.31
N LYS A 75 18.07 4.40 -49.55
CA LYS A 75 19.13 3.72 -50.31
C LYS A 75 20.49 3.79 -49.61
N ARG A 76 20.86 4.95 -49.08
CA ARG A 76 22.12 5.15 -48.33
C ARG A 76 22.17 4.37 -47.02
N VAL A 77 21.03 4.18 -46.35
CA VAL A 77 20.96 3.34 -45.14
C VAL A 77 21.11 1.87 -45.48
N LEU A 78 20.50 1.41 -46.59
CA LEU A 78 20.58 0.02 -47.03
C LEU A 78 22.02 -0.39 -47.42
N GLU A 79 22.80 0.54 -47.97
CA GLU A 79 24.22 0.34 -48.30
C GLU A 79 25.12 0.16 -47.06
N ALA A 80 24.65 0.51 -45.86
CA ALA A 80 25.45 0.53 -44.64
C ALA A 80 25.43 -0.79 -43.82
N GLU A 81 24.79 -1.86 -44.31
CA GLU A 81 24.66 -3.22 -43.73
C GLU A 81 24.73 -3.33 -42.20
N GLU A 82 25.93 -3.35 -41.59
CA GLU A 82 26.11 -3.52 -40.14
C GLU A 82 25.90 -2.25 -39.29
N GLN A 83 25.99 -1.05 -39.88
CA GLN A 83 25.86 0.24 -39.19
C GLN A 83 24.50 0.93 -39.41
N VAL A 84 23.51 0.17 -39.88
CA VAL A 84 22.16 0.66 -40.20
C VAL A 84 21.54 1.44 -39.04
N LEU A 85 21.67 0.98 -37.80
CA LEU A 85 21.11 1.65 -36.60
C LEU A 85 21.68 3.07 -36.39
N VAL A 86 22.99 3.22 -36.46
CA VAL A 86 23.67 4.51 -36.22
C VAL A 86 23.37 5.49 -37.35
N MET A 87 23.41 5.00 -38.59
CA MET A 87 23.10 5.79 -39.77
C MET A 87 21.63 6.23 -39.80
N TYR A 88 20.72 5.33 -39.45
CA TYR A 88 19.30 5.65 -39.29
C TYR A 88 19.09 6.71 -38.22
N HIS A 89 19.69 6.56 -37.04
CA HIS A 89 19.56 7.53 -35.96
C HIS A 89 20.04 8.93 -36.36
N ARG A 90 21.20 9.02 -37.03
CA ARG A 90 21.73 10.30 -37.51
C ARG A 90 20.77 10.96 -38.50
N TYR A 91 20.32 10.22 -39.51
CA TYR A 91 19.40 10.77 -40.50
C TYR A 91 18.03 11.12 -39.90
N TRP A 92 17.56 10.37 -38.90
CA TRP A 92 16.35 10.72 -38.16
C TRP A 92 16.52 12.00 -37.33
N GLU A 93 17.66 12.18 -36.66
CA GLU A 93 17.94 13.40 -35.89
C GLU A 93 18.03 14.63 -36.80
N GLU A 94 18.62 14.48 -37.98
CA GLU A 94 18.70 15.52 -39.01
C GLU A 94 17.31 15.83 -39.60
N TYR A 95 16.61 14.78 -40.05
CA TYR A 95 15.32 14.90 -40.73
C TYR A 95 14.21 15.41 -39.82
N SER A 96 14.16 14.98 -38.55
CA SER A 96 13.09 15.42 -37.62
C SER A 96 13.18 16.92 -37.32
N LYS A 97 14.39 17.43 -37.03
CA LYS A 97 14.63 18.88 -36.87
C LYS A 97 14.39 19.65 -38.17
N GLY A 98 14.83 19.10 -39.30
CA GLY A 98 14.57 19.66 -40.63
C GLY A 98 13.07 19.79 -40.92
N ALA A 99 12.29 18.76 -40.58
CA ALA A 99 10.83 18.76 -40.71
C ALA A 99 10.17 19.81 -39.82
N ASP A 100 10.63 19.99 -38.57
CA ASP A 100 10.10 21.04 -37.68
C ASP A 100 10.39 22.45 -38.21
N TYR A 101 11.60 22.69 -38.75
CA TYR A 101 11.93 23.96 -39.39
C TYR A 101 11.12 24.19 -40.66
N MET A 102 10.91 23.16 -41.47
CA MET A 102 10.03 23.23 -42.63
C MET A 102 8.59 23.54 -42.21
N ASP A 103 8.06 22.90 -41.18
CA ASP A 103 6.70 23.16 -40.71
C ASP A 103 6.54 24.61 -40.23
N CYS A 104 7.56 25.16 -39.56
CA CYS A 104 7.61 26.57 -39.20
C CYS A 104 7.62 27.50 -40.43
N LEU A 105 8.41 27.18 -41.46
CA LEU A 105 8.50 27.93 -42.71
C LEU A 105 7.15 27.93 -43.46
N TYR A 106 6.51 26.76 -43.51
CA TYR A 106 5.24 26.54 -44.20
C TYR A 106 4.00 26.86 -43.36
N ARG A 107 4.14 27.43 -42.16
CA ARG A 107 3.02 27.77 -41.26
C ARG A 107 1.91 28.59 -41.93
N TYR A 108 2.27 29.50 -42.85
CA TYR A 108 1.30 30.27 -43.61
C TYR A 108 0.50 29.39 -44.58
N LEU A 109 1.15 28.49 -45.31
CA LEU A 109 0.51 27.49 -46.18
C LEU A 109 -0.38 26.55 -45.35
N ASN A 110 0.13 26.04 -44.22
CA ASN A 110 -0.62 25.18 -43.31
C ASN A 110 -1.92 25.86 -42.83
N THR A 111 -1.87 27.16 -42.52
CA THR A 111 -3.02 27.89 -41.98
C THR A 111 -4.02 28.34 -43.06
N GLN A 112 -3.53 28.80 -44.22
CA GLN A 112 -4.40 29.41 -45.23
C GLN A 112 -4.90 28.44 -46.29
N PHE A 113 -4.11 27.41 -46.64
CA PHE A 113 -4.48 26.43 -47.65
C PHE A 113 -4.95 25.13 -47.00
N ILE A 114 -4.12 24.56 -46.11
CA ILE A 114 -4.38 23.24 -45.54
C ILE A 114 -5.56 23.29 -44.57
N LYS A 115 -5.61 24.21 -43.60
CA LYS A 115 -6.78 24.32 -42.69
C LYS A 115 -8.09 24.76 -43.35
N LYS A 116 -8.04 25.39 -44.53
CA LYS A 116 -9.26 25.75 -45.28
C LYS A 116 -9.78 24.60 -46.15
N ASN A 117 -8.88 23.71 -46.58
CA ASN A 117 -9.20 22.60 -47.48
C ASN A 117 -9.19 21.22 -46.79
N LYS A 118 -8.71 21.13 -45.54
CA LYS A 118 -8.77 19.93 -44.69
C LYS A 118 -10.23 19.74 -44.28
N LEU A 119 -10.85 18.65 -44.74
CA LEU A 119 -12.16 18.24 -44.23
C LEU A 119 -12.11 18.16 -42.71
N THR A 120 -13.09 18.73 -42.02
CA THR A 120 -13.18 18.59 -40.58
C THR A 120 -13.53 17.14 -40.22
N GLU A 121 -13.19 16.69 -39.01
CA GLU A 121 -13.59 15.35 -38.51
C GLU A 121 -15.12 15.16 -38.58
N ALA A 122 -15.91 16.26 -38.52
CA ALA A 122 -17.35 16.24 -38.73
C ALA A 122 -17.74 15.93 -40.18
N ASP A 123 -17.04 16.48 -41.18
CA ASP A 123 -17.34 16.25 -42.60
C ASP A 123 -17.08 14.80 -43.04
N LEU A 124 -16.03 14.18 -42.47
CA LEU A 124 -15.69 12.76 -42.66
C LEU A 124 -16.67 11.82 -41.94
N GLN A 125 -17.27 12.24 -40.82
CA GLN A 125 -18.20 11.43 -40.03
C GLN A 125 -19.65 11.50 -40.54
N TYR A 126 -20.03 12.60 -41.21
CA TYR A 126 -21.37 12.81 -41.79
C TYR A 126 -21.45 12.59 -43.30
N GLY A 127 -20.37 12.13 -43.96
CA GLY A 127 -20.41 11.70 -45.37
C GLY A 127 -20.56 12.82 -46.40
N TYR A 128 -20.22 14.07 -46.06
CA TYR A 128 -20.27 15.22 -46.98
C TYR A 128 -18.96 15.43 -47.78
N GLY A 129 -18.11 14.40 -47.88
CA GLY A 129 -16.91 14.43 -48.73
C GLY A 129 -17.21 13.97 -50.15
N GLY A 130 -17.10 14.88 -51.13
CA GLY A 130 -17.11 14.54 -52.55
C GLY A 130 -16.03 13.52 -52.91
N VAL A 131 -16.32 12.70 -53.93
CA VAL A 131 -15.63 11.46 -54.30
C VAL A 131 -14.20 11.64 -54.87
N ASP A 132 -13.65 12.85 -54.95
CA ASP A 132 -12.45 13.13 -55.77
C ASP A 132 -11.15 13.53 -55.01
N MET A 133 -11.07 13.41 -53.68
CA MET A 133 -9.82 13.69 -52.94
C MET A 133 -9.29 12.44 -52.25
N ASN A 134 -8.47 11.65 -52.96
CA ASN A 134 -7.95 10.35 -52.53
C ASN A 134 -6.90 10.38 -51.40
N GLU A 135 -6.48 11.55 -50.90
CA GLU A 135 -5.62 11.65 -49.72
C GLU A 135 -6.01 12.85 -48.84
N PRO A 136 -6.12 12.67 -47.51
CA PRO A 136 -6.39 13.78 -46.61
C PRO A 136 -5.24 14.79 -46.68
N LEU A 137 -5.56 16.07 -46.88
CA LEU A 137 -4.58 17.15 -46.80
C LEU A 137 -4.03 17.21 -45.36
N MET A 138 -2.73 16.99 -45.25
CA MET A 138 -1.96 16.96 -44.00
C MET A 138 -1.04 18.18 -43.93
N GLU A 139 -0.71 18.67 -42.75
CA GLU A 139 0.27 19.76 -42.60
C GLU A 139 1.66 19.28 -43.08
N ILE A 140 2.54 20.19 -43.52
CA ILE A 140 3.84 19.78 -44.11
C ILE A 140 4.70 18.96 -43.13
N GLY A 141 4.68 19.28 -41.82
CA GLY A 141 5.30 18.44 -40.81
C GLY A 141 4.68 17.04 -40.70
N GLU A 142 3.35 16.93 -40.80
CA GLU A 142 2.63 15.65 -40.80
C GLU A 142 2.99 14.81 -42.03
N VAL A 143 3.11 15.44 -43.21
CA VAL A 143 3.55 14.78 -44.45
C VAL A 143 4.98 14.26 -44.32
N ALA A 144 5.89 15.05 -43.78
CA ALA A 144 7.27 14.61 -43.55
C ALA A 144 7.34 13.36 -42.66
N LEU A 145 6.58 13.34 -41.57
CA LEU A 145 6.48 12.18 -40.67
C LEU A 145 5.85 10.96 -41.35
N ASP A 146 4.77 11.13 -42.11
CA ASP A 146 4.11 10.03 -42.86
C ASP A 146 5.02 9.45 -43.95
N MET A 147 5.77 10.30 -44.66
CA MET A 147 6.76 9.84 -45.66
C MET A 147 7.88 9.05 -44.99
N TRP A 148 8.38 9.52 -43.85
CA TRP A 148 9.39 8.78 -43.08
C TRP A 148 8.86 7.42 -42.60
N ARG A 149 7.61 7.36 -42.13
CA ARG A 149 6.94 6.12 -41.73
C ARG A 149 6.94 5.08 -42.85
N LYS A 150 6.40 5.46 -44.01
CA LYS A 150 6.14 4.55 -45.16
C LYS A 150 7.41 4.14 -45.89
N LEU A 151 8.38 5.05 -46.02
CA LEU A 151 9.55 4.83 -46.88
C LEU A 151 10.81 4.42 -46.12
N MET A 152 10.93 4.78 -44.84
CA MET A 152 12.10 4.38 -44.02
C MET A 152 11.73 3.28 -43.04
N ILE A 153 10.69 3.48 -42.22
CA ILE A 153 10.42 2.56 -41.11
C ILE A 153 9.79 1.27 -41.60
N GLU A 154 8.68 1.31 -42.34
CA GLU A 154 7.98 0.09 -42.78
C GLU A 154 8.87 -0.91 -43.55
N PRO A 155 9.77 -0.48 -44.46
CA PRO A 155 10.68 -1.40 -45.14
C PRO A 155 11.83 -1.91 -44.26
N LEU A 156 12.37 -1.06 -43.37
CA LEU A 156 13.52 -1.41 -42.53
C LEU A 156 13.13 -2.00 -41.17
N GLN A 157 11.84 -2.03 -40.81
CA GLN A 157 11.37 -2.39 -39.47
C GLN A 157 11.91 -3.74 -39.00
N ALA A 158 11.90 -4.76 -39.86
CA ALA A 158 12.33 -6.10 -39.47
C ALA A 158 13.82 -6.14 -39.10
N ILE A 159 14.66 -5.39 -39.82
CA ILE A 159 16.09 -5.30 -39.57
C ILE A 159 16.35 -4.42 -38.34
N LEU A 160 15.70 -3.24 -38.27
CA LEU A 160 15.85 -2.30 -37.17
C LEU A 160 15.43 -2.91 -35.84
N ILE A 161 14.26 -3.56 -35.78
CA ILE A 161 13.77 -4.22 -34.57
C ILE A 161 14.75 -5.32 -34.16
N ARG A 162 15.15 -6.21 -35.07
CA ARG A 162 16.08 -7.30 -34.75
C ARG A 162 17.41 -6.79 -34.21
N MET A 163 17.96 -5.72 -34.79
CA MET A 163 19.20 -5.13 -34.30
C MET A 163 19.00 -4.43 -32.95
N LEU A 164 17.92 -3.66 -32.77
CA LEU A 164 17.59 -3.02 -31.48
C LEU A 164 17.45 -4.05 -30.36
N LEU A 165 16.71 -5.12 -30.59
CA LEU A 165 16.50 -6.16 -29.60
C LEU A 165 17.81 -6.88 -29.24
N ARG A 166 18.69 -7.09 -30.24
CA ARG A 166 20.04 -7.62 -30.01
C ARG A 166 20.90 -6.70 -29.15
N GLU A 167 20.95 -5.39 -29.45
CA GLU A 167 21.70 -4.43 -28.64
C GLU A 167 21.17 -4.35 -27.20
N ILE A 168 19.85 -4.41 -27.01
CA ILE A 168 19.25 -4.45 -25.67
C ILE A 168 19.57 -5.76 -24.95
N LYS A 169 19.63 -6.89 -25.67
CA LYS A 169 20.09 -8.17 -25.12
C LYS A 169 21.55 -8.10 -24.69
N ASN A 170 22.41 -7.48 -25.48
CA ASN A 170 23.81 -7.26 -25.14
C ASN A 170 23.97 -6.35 -23.89
N ASP A 171 23.12 -5.32 -23.75
CA ASP A 171 23.02 -4.48 -22.55
C ASP A 171 22.55 -5.26 -21.31
N ARG A 172 21.76 -6.33 -21.48
CA ARG A 172 21.43 -7.26 -20.38
C ARG A 172 22.62 -8.15 -20.01
N CYS A 173 23.49 -8.47 -20.97
CA CYS A 173 24.72 -9.22 -20.75
C CYS A 173 25.88 -8.37 -20.20
N GLY A 174 25.69 -7.06 -20.05
CA GLY A 174 26.67 -6.15 -19.46
C GLY A 174 27.58 -5.43 -20.48
N GLU A 175 27.24 -5.45 -21.77
CA GLU A 175 27.84 -4.55 -22.76
C GLU A 175 27.21 -3.15 -22.65
N ASP A 176 27.96 -2.07 -22.86
CA ASP A 176 27.44 -0.70 -22.84
C ASP A 176 27.21 -0.20 -24.28
N PRO A 177 26.02 -0.40 -24.88
CA PRO A 177 25.75 0.09 -26.22
C PRO A 177 25.53 1.61 -26.24
N ASN A 178 25.50 2.19 -27.45
CA ASN A 178 25.24 3.61 -27.61
C ASN A 178 23.78 3.95 -27.27
N GLN A 179 23.57 4.34 -26.01
CA GLN A 179 22.26 4.63 -25.42
C GLN A 179 21.48 5.69 -26.21
N LYS A 180 22.18 6.70 -26.76
CA LYS A 180 21.57 7.76 -27.57
C LYS A 180 20.95 7.21 -28.85
N VAL A 181 21.64 6.26 -29.49
CA VAL A 181 21.17 5.63 -30.73
C VAL A 181 19.93 4.80 -30.44
N ILE A 182 19.99 3.88 -29.46
CA ILE A 182 18.85 3.01 -29.10
C ILE A 182 17.61 3.86 -28.77
N HIS A 183 17.76 4.81 -27.84
CA HIS A 183 16.66 5.68 -27.42
C HIS A 183 16.13 6.53 -28.58
N GLY A 184 17.02 7.08 -29.42
CA GLY A 184 16.64 7.91 -30.56
C GLY A 184 15.89 7.14 -31.65
N VAL A 185 16.26 5.88 -31.92
CA VAL A 185 15.51 5.03 -32.87
C VAL A 185 14.15 4.65 -32.28
N ILE A 186 14.06 4.30 -31.00
CA ILE A 186 12.78 3.99 -30.34
C ILE A 186 11.84 5.20 -30.34
N ASN A 187 12.35 6.38 -30.00
CA ASN A 187 11.58 7.63 -30.05
C ASN A 187 11.10 7.97 -31.47
N SER A 188 11.82 7.56 -32.51
CA SER A 188 11.36 7.72 -33.89
C SER A 188 10.02 7.00 -34.11
N PHE A 189 9.87 5.77 -33.60
CA PHE A 189 8.60 5.02 -33.73
C PHE A 189 7.42 5.69 -33.00
N VAL A 190 7.70 6.46 -31.94
CA VAL A 190 6.68 7.22 -31.19
C VAL A 190 6.35 8.54 -31.91
N HIS A 191 7.37 9.30 -32.29
CA HIS A 191 7.23 10.64 -32.87
C HIS A 191 6.54 10.63 -34.24
N VAL A 192 6.75 9.56 -35.02
CA VAL A 192 6.18 9.42 -36.36
C VAL A 192 4.66 9.34 -36.37
N GLU A 193 4.00 8.99 -35.27
CA GLU A 193 2.53 9.05 -35.15
C GLU A 193 2.02 10.19 -34.25
N GLN A 194 2.90 11.11 -33.82
CA GLN A 194 2.53 12.19 -32.91
C GLN A 194 1.42 13.11 -33.48
N TYR A 195 1.33 13.23 -34.80
CA TYR A 195 0.29 14.02 -35.45
C TYR A 195 -1.12 13.39 -35.36
N LYS A 196 -1.22 12.09 -35.10
CA LYS A 196 -2.52 11.40 -34.97
C LYS A 196 -3.11 11.65 -33.58
N LYS A 197 -4.19 12.42 -33.52
CA LYS A 197 -4.94 12.66 -32.26
C LYS A 197 -5.56 11.39 -31.68
N LYS A 198 -5.90 10.41 -32.52
CA LYS A 198 -6.51 9.14 -32.15
C LYS A 198 -5.45 8.04 -32.12
N PHE A 199 -5.11 7.58 -30.92
CA PHE A 199 -4.10 6.53 -30.65
C PHE A 199 -2.67 6.85 -31.17
N PRO A 200 -2.00 7.88 -30.63
CA PRO A 200 -0.66 8.31 -31.09
C PRO A 200 0.46 7.29 -30.86
N LEU A 201 0.20 6.21 -30.11
CA LEU A 201 1.20 5.19 -29.77
C LEU A 201 0.98 3.88 -30.52
N LYS A 202 -0.05 3.76 -31.37
CA LYS A 202 -0.46 2.47 -31.95
C LYS A 202 0.68 1.81 -32.73
N PHE A 203 1.37 2.57 -33.57
CA PHE A 203 2.49 2.05 -34.35
C PHE A 203 3.67 1.61 -33.48
N TYR A 204 4.04 2.39 -32.47
CA TYR A 204 5.05 1.96 -31.50
C TYR A 204 4.65 0.64 -30.80
N GLN A 205 3.38 0.50 -30.44
CA GLN A 205 2.87 -0.69 -29.76
C GLN A 205 2.93 -1.93 -30.67
N GLU A 206 2.43 -1.83 -31.90
CA GLU A 206 2.38 -2.95 -32.86
C GLU A 206 3.76 -3.32 -33.40
N THR A 207 4.59 -2.32 -33.72
CA THR A 207 5.87 -2.53 -34.40
C THR A 207 7.00 -2.87 -33.44
N PHE A 208 7.09 -2.23 -32.26
CA PHE A 208 8.22 -2.41 -31.34
C PHE A 208 7.82 -3.03 -30.00
N GLU A 209 6.78 -2.51 -29.33
CA GLU A 209 6.42 -2.96 -27.97
C GLU A 209 6.08 -4.46 -27.93
N CYS A 210 5.28 -4.95 -28.88
CA CYS A 210 4.90 -6.36 -28.95
C CYS A 210 6.11 -7.30 -29.15
N PRO A 211 6.98 -7.13 -30.16
CA PRO A 211 8.21 -7.93 -30.29
C PRO A 211 9.14 -7.81 -29.08
N PHE A 212 9.27 -6.59 -28.52
CA PHE A 212 10.11 -6.34 -27.35
C PHE A 212 9.63 -7.11 -26.12
N LEU A 213 8.33 -7.10 -25.84
CA LEU A 213 7.75 -7.85 -24.72
C LEU A 213 7.95 -9.37 -24.90
N ASN A 214 7.75 -9.89 -26.11
CA ASN A 214 7.95 -11.31 -26.40
C ASN A 214 9.41 -11.75 -26.19
N GLU A 215 10.38 -11.01 -26.72
CA GLU A 215 11.80 -11.35 -26.55
C GLU A 215 12.27 -11.15 -25.10
N THR A 216 11.73 -10.14 -24.41
CA THR A 216 11.97 -9.93 -22.98
C THR A 216 11.44 -11.08 -22.14
N GLY A 217 10.22 -11.55 -22.43
CA GLY A 217 9.64 -12.71 -21.77
C GLY A 217 10.46 -13.98 -21.97
N GLU A 218 10.84 -14.30 -23.21
CA GLU A 218 11.66 -15.48 -23.49
C GLU A 218 13.06 -15.40 -22.87
N TYR A 219 13.69 -14.22 -22.89
CA TYR A 219 14.97 -14.00 -22.23
C TYR A 219 14.89 -14.25 -20.72
N TYR A 220 13.93 -13.62 -20.03
CA TYR A 220 13.81 -13.76 -18.57
C TYR A 220 13.29 -15.13 -18.14
N LYS A 221 12.54 -15.83 -18.99
CA LYS A 221 12.14 -17.23 -18.75
C LYS A 221 13.35 -18.17 -18.78
N GLN A 222 14.25 -18.00 -19.75
CA GLN A 222 15.49 -18.77 -19.83
C GLN A 222 16.44 -18.42 -18.68
N GLU A 223 16.62 -17.13 -18.39
CA GLU A 223 17.46 -16.67 -17.28
C GLU A 223 16.93 -17.17 -15.93
N ALA A 224 15.62 -17.08 -15.67
CA ALA A 224 15.01 -17.61 -14.45
C ALA A 224 15.26 -19.11 -14.30
N SER A 225 15.09 -19.88 -15.38
CA SER A 225 15.34 -21.33 -15.37
C SER A 225 16.81 -21.67 -15.06
N ASN A 226 17.77 -20.92 -15.64
CA ASN A 226 19.20 -21.12 -15.37
C ASN A 226 19.55 -20.75 -13.93
N LEU A 227 19.06 -19.59 -13.45
CA LEU A 227 19.29 -19.13 -12.08
C LEU A 227 18.73 -20.12 -11.05
N LEU A 228 17.58 -20.73 -11.34
CA LEU A 228 16.95 -21.73 -10.48
C LEU A 228 17.77 -23.02 -10.37
N GLN A 229 18.48 -23.42 -11.44
CA GLN A 229 19.34 -24.60 -11.44
C GLN A 229 20.68 -24.36 -10.72
N GLU A 230 21.23 -23.15 -10.83
CA GLU A 230 22.56 -22.83 -10.31
C GLU A 230 22.57 -22.28 -8.87
N SER A 231 21.46 -21.69 -8.42
CA SER A 231 21.39 -20.91 -7.18
C SER A 231 20.39 -21.49 -6.20
N ASN A 232 20.62 -21.29 -4.89
CA ASN A 232 19.61 -21.58 -3.88
C ASN A 232 18.49 -20.51 -3.88
N CYS A 233 17.38 -20.75 -3.18
CA CYS A 233 16.21 -19.86 -3.18
C CYS A 233 16.56 -18.42 -2.74
N SER A 234 17.38 -18.25 -1.70
CA SER A 234 17.79 -16.92 -1.22
C SER A 234 18.57 -16.14 -2.30
N GLN A 235 19.56 -16.78 -2.91
CA GLN A 235 20.36 -16.20 -4.00
C GLN A 235 19.52 -15.95 -5.26
N TYR A 236 18.58 -16.84 -5.57
CA TYR A 236 17.63 -16.66 -6.66
C TYR A 236 16.82 -15.37 -6.46
N MET A 237 16.21 -15.18 -5.29
CA MET A 237 15.42 -13.99 -4.98
C MET A 237 16.25 -12.70 -5.06
N GLU A 238 17.48 -12.70 -4.54
CA GLU A 238 18.37 -11.53 -4.61
C GLU A 238 18.74 -11.18 -6.05
N LYS A 239 19.12 -12.18 -6.86
CA LYS A 239 19.46 -11.97 -8.27
C LYS A 239 18.24 -11.49 -9.06
N VAL A 240 17.06 -12.08 -8.85
CA VAL A 240 15.81 -11.64 -9.50
C VAL A 240 15.47 -10.20 -9.13
N LEU A 241 15.57 -9.83 -7.86
CA LEU A 241 15.33 -8.44 -7.43
C LEU A 241 16.32 -7.45 -8.06
N GLY A 242 17.60 -7.84 -8.18
CA GLY A 242 18.60 -7.05 -8.90
C GLY A 242 18.23 -6.88 -10.37
N ARG A 243 17.91 -7.98 -11.06
CA ARG A 243 17.52 -7.97 -12.48
C ARG A 243 16.27 -7.14 -12.76
N LEU A 244 15.25 -7.22 -11.90
CA LEU A 244 14.05 -6.39 -12.03
C LEU A 244 14.35 -4.89 -11.89
N LYS A 245 15.25 -4.51 -10.98
CA LYS A 245 15.71 -3.12 -10.84
C LYS A 245 16.53 -2.67 -12.04
N ASP A 246 17.43 -3.51 -12.52
CA ASP A 246 18.24 -3.23 -13.71
C ASP A 246 17.33 -3.03 -14.94
N GLU A 247 16.33 -3.89 -15.11
CA GLU A 247 15.35 -3.77 -16.19
C GLU A 247 14.47 -2.52 -16.05
N GLU A 248 14.09 -2.13 -14.83
CA GLU A 248 13.36 -0.88 -14.61
C GLU A 248 14.19 0.34 -15.02
N MET A 249 15.47 0.37 -14.63
CA MET A 249 16.39 1.43 -15.05
C MET A 249 16.58 1.44 -16.57
N ARG A 250 16.73 0.27 -17.20
CA ARG A 250 16.84 0.09 -18.65
C ARG A 250 15.58 0.58 -19.38
N CYS A 251 14.39 0.25 -18.88
CA CYS A 251 13.13 0.75 -19.42
C CYS A 251 13.10 2.27 -19.42
N ARG A 252 13.49 2.91 -18.31
CA ARG A 252 13.52 4.37 -18.20
C ARG A 252 14.55 5.03 -19.12
N LYS A 253 15.65 4.35 -19.43
CA LYS A 253 16.68 4.85 -20.36
C LYS A 253 16.24 4.80 -21.82
N TYR A 254 15.53 3.74 -22.23
CA TYR A 254 15.29 3.49 -23.66
C TYR A 254 13.82 3.66 -24.09
N LEU A 255 12.86 3.24 -23.27
CA LEU A 255 11.47 3.07 -23.66
C LEU A 255 10.59 4.29 -23.35
N HIS A 256 9.43 4.33 -24.00
CA HIS A 256 8.37 5.28 -23.66
C HIS A 256 7.67 4.90 -22.34
N PRO A 257 7.27 5.87 -21.49
CA PRO A 257 6.64 5.60 -20.19
C PRO A 257 5.40 4.70 -20.20
N SER A 258 4.67 4.64 -21.32
CA SER A 258 3.52 3.75 -21.49
C SER A 258 3.86 2.26 -21.38
N SER A 259 5.12 1.89 -21.62
CA SER A 259 5.57 0.49 -21.64
C SER A 259 6.15 0.04 -20.31
N TYR A 260 6.53 0.95 -19.40
CA TYR A 260 7.26 0.62 -18.17
C TYR A 260 6.53 -0.44 -17.34
N GLY A 261 5.24 -0.21 -17.06
CA GLY A 261 4.44 -1.16 -16.29
C GLY A 261 4.28 -2.52 -16.99
N LYS A 262 4.12 -2.54 -18.32
CA LYS A 262 3.92 -3.78 -19.09
C LYS A 262 5.17 -4.66 -19.11
N VAL A 263 6.34 -4.04 -19.30
CA VAL A 263 7.62 -4.75 -19.35
C VAL A 263 7.95 -5.33 -17.99
N ILE A 264 7.82 -4.53 -16.91
CA ILE A 264 8.05 -5.01 -15.55
C ILE A 264 7.08 -6.12 -15.17
N HIS A 265 5.81 -6.01 -15.58
CA HIS A 265 4.84 -7.08 -15.36
C HIS A 265 5.22 -8.38 -16.07
N GLU A 266 5.65 -8.33 -17.34
CA GLU A 266 6.11 -9.53 -18.06
C GLU A 266 7.34 -10.15 -17.37
N CYS A 267 8.31 -9.34 -16.92
CA CYS A 267 9.48 -9.83 -16.19
C CYS A 267 9.09 -10.52 -14.87
N GLN A 268 8.17 -9.91 -14.10
CA GLN A 268 7.66 -10.48 -12.86
C GLN A 268 6.88 -11.77 -13.11
N GLN A 269 6.10 -11.84 -14.20
CA GLN A 269 5.38 -13.04 -14.57
C GLN A 269 6.35 -14.21 -14.83
N ARG A 270 7.39 -13.99 -15.64
CA ARG A 270 8.36 -15.04 -16.00
C ARG A 270 9.29 -15.44 -14.86
N MET A 271 9.80 -14.47 -14.11
CA MET A 271 10.79 -14.74 -13.07
C MET A 271 10.16 -15.15 -11.73
N VAL A 272 8.92 -14.76 -11.44
CA VAL A 272 8.30 -15.01 -10.13
C VAL A 272 7.08 -15.91 -10.26
N ALA A 273 6.09 -15.51 -11.06
CA ALA A 273 4.80 -16.21 -11.10
C ALA A 273 4.91 -17.63 -11.72
N ASP A 274 5.70 -17.80 -12.76
CA ASP A 274 5.90 -19.12 -13.41
C ASP A 274 6.62 -20.12 -12.48
N HIS A 275 7.34 -19.64 -11.46
CA HIS A 275 8.10 -20.45 -10.49
C HIS A 275 7.55 -20.34 -9.06
N LEU A 276 6.28 -19.96 -8.91
CA LEU A 276 5.67 -19.69 -7.61
C LEU A 276 5.70 -20.89 -6.66
N GLN A 277 5.51 -22.10 -7.18
CA GLN A 277 5.53 -23.33 -6.38
C GLN A 277 6.87 -23.56 -5.68
N PHE A 278 7.99 -23.24 -6.35
CA PHE A 278 9.32 -23.34 -5.77
C PHE A 278 9.51 -22.33 -4.62
N LEU A 279 9.10 -21.08 -4.83
CA LEU A 279 9.15 -20.03 -3.80
C LEU A 279 8.25 -20.37 -2.60
N HIS A 280 7.07 -20.92 -2.85
CA HIS A 280 6.11 -21.35 -1.83
C HIS A 280 6.61 -22.55 -1.02
N ALA A 281 7.32 -23.49 -1.63
CA ALA A 281 7.92 -24.62 -0.94
C ALA A 281 8.99 -24.17 0.09
N GLU A 282 9.83 -23.21 -0.30
CA GLU A 282 10.87 -22.67 0.59
C GLU A 282 10.37 -21.61 1.58
N CYS A 283 9.16 -21.07 1.36
CA CYS A 283 8.54 -20.08 2.24
C CYS A 283 8.44 -20.59 3.69
N HIS A 284 8.06 -21.85 3.86
CA HIS A 284 7.98 -22.51 5.16
C HIS A 284 9.32 -22.48 5.90
N ASN A 285 10.41 -22.82 5.21
CA ASN A 285 11.76 -22.86 5.78
C ASN A 285 12.24 -21.46 6.18
N ILE A 286 12.02 -20.46 5.33
CA ILE A 286 12.40 -19.06 5.58
C ILE A 286 11.68 -18.51 6.81
N ILE A 287 10.39 -18.79 6.93
CA ILE A 287 9.56 -18.34 8.06
C ILE A 287 10.03 -19.04 9.35
N ARG A 288 10.16 -20.37 9.35
CA ARG A 288 10.56 -21.12 10.57
C ARG A 288 11.99 -20.84 11.04
N GLN A 289 12.90 -20.51 10.11
CA GLN A 289 14.27 -20.14 10.44
C GLN A 289 14.44 -18.64 10.72
N GLU A 290 13.36 -17.85 10.62
CA GLU A 290 13.34 -16.40 10.87
C GLU A 290 14.41 -15.62 10.09
N LYS A 291 14.69 -16.04 8.84
CA LYS A 291 15.65 -15.37 7.97
C LYS A 291 15.06 -14.05 7.45
N ARG A 292 15.33 -12.96 8.17
CA ARG A 292 14.74 -11.63 7.93
C ARG A 292 15.01 -11.07 6.52
N SER A 293 16.24 -11.21 6.01
CA SER A 293 16.60 -10.76 4.65
C SER A 293 15.78 -11.49 3.59
N ASP A 294 15.74 -12.82 3.69
CA ASP A 294 15.09 -13.68 2.72
C ASP A 294 13.57 -13.48 2.75
N MET A 295 13.01 -13.26 3.94
CA MET A 295 11.60 -12.94 4.13
C MET A 295 11.23 -11.58 3.51
N ALA A 296 12.08 -10.55 3.63
CA ALA A 296 11.85 -9.26 2.97
C ALA A 296 11.90 -9.39 1.44
N ASN A 297 12.86 -10.16 0.93
CA ASN A 297 13.00 -10.43 -0.51
C ASN A 297 11.78 -11.19 -1.06
N MET A 298 11.37 -12.24 -0.35
CA MET A 298 10.17 -13.03 -0.68
C MET A 298 8.91 -12.16 -0.67
N TYR A 299 8.71 -11.34 0.37
CA TYR A 299 7.57 -10.43 0.45
C TYR A 299 7.53 -9.45 -0.73
N THR A 300 8.68 -8.86 -1.08
CA THR A 300 8.78 -7.90 -2.19
C THR A 300 8.40 -8.55 -3.54
N LEU A 301 8.90 -9.76 -3.80
CA LEU A 301 8.60 -10.50 -5.02
C LEU A 301 7.14 -10.98 -5.08
N LEU A 302 6.64 -11.57 -3.99
CA LEU A 302 5.29 -12.11 -3.93
C LEU A 302 4.22 -11.02 -3.92
N ARG A 303 4.51 -9.82 -3.41
CA ARG A 303 3.59 -8.68 -3.45
C ARG A 303 3.34 -8.18 -4.88
N ALA A 304 4.33 -8.33 -5.76
CA ALA A 304 4.18 -7.94 -7.16
C ALA A 304 3.28 -8.89 -7.95
N VAL A 305 3.06 -10.12 -7.45
CA VAL A 305 2.23 -11.15 -8.08
C VAL A 305 0.89 -11.23 -7.36
N SER A 306 -0.22 -11.10 -8.09
CA SER A 306 -1.57 -11.04 -7.51
C SER A 306 -1.96 -12.27 -6.68
N SER A 307 -1.40 -13.45 -6.98
CA SER A 307 -1.63 -14.72 -6.26
C SER A 307 -0.49 -15.12 -5.32
N GLY A 308 0.52 -14.26 -5.11
CA GLY A 308 1.74 -14.65 -4.41
C GLY A 308 1.63 -14.70 -2.89
N LEU A 309 1.00 -13.69 -2.29
CA LEU A 309 0.96 -13.48 -0.83
C LEU A 309 0.13 -14.48 -0.01
N PRO A 310 -1.03 -15.01 -0.48
CA PRO A 310 -1.89 -15.86 0.36
C PRO A 310 -1.20 -17.05 1.01
N HIS A 311 -0.30 -17.72 0.29
CA HIS A 311 0.48 -18.85 0.82
C HIS A 311 1.43 -18.41 1.95
N MET A 312 2.15 -17.32 1.75
CA MET A 312 3.07 -16.77 2.76
C MET A 312 2.33 -16.34 4.03
N ILE A 313 1.12 -15.78 3.88
CA ILE A 313 0.26 -15.40 5.00
C ILE A 313 -0.16 -16.65 5.79
N GLN A 314 -0.58 -17.72 5.10
CA GLN A 314 -0.98 -18.97 5.74
C GLN A 314 0.18 -19.65 6.47
N GLU A 315 1.37 -19.69 5.85
CA GLU A 315 2.57 -20.25 6.46
C GLU A 315 3.00 -19.45 7.71
N LEU A 316 2.93 -18.11 7.67
CA LEU A 316 3.21 -17.29 8.85
C LEU A 316 2.17 -17.53 9.94
N GLN A 317 0.87 -17.59 9.59
CA GLN A 317 -0.19 -17.88 10.55
C GLN A 317 0.03 -19.23 11.25
N ASN A 318 0.38 -20.28 10.49
CA ASN A 318 0.68 -21.60 11.03
C ASN A 318 1.91 -21.58 11.94
N HIS A 319 2.97 -20.89 11.53
CA HIS A 319 4.18 -20.78 12.34
C HIS A 319 3.94 -20.05 13.67
N ILE A 320 3.22 -18.91 13.64
CA ILE A 320 2.82 -18.17 14.84
C ILE A 320 1.98 -19.04 15.77
N HIS A 321 1.04 -19.81 15.20
CA HIS A 321 0.19 -20.71 15.97
C HIS A 321 1.00 -21.82 16.66
N ASP A 322 1.88 -22.49 15.93
CA ASP A 322 2.75 -23.55 16.47
C ASP A 322 3.69 -23.00 17.55
N GLU A 323 4.30 -21.83 17.32
CA GLU A 323 5.19 -21.20 18.29
C GLU A 323 4.42 -20.75 19.55
N GLY A 324 3.23 -20.18 19.37
CA GLY A 324 2.36 -19.76 20.47
C GLY A 324 1.89 -20.94 21.33
N LEU A 325 1.53 -22.08 20.72
CA LEU A 325 1.19 -23.30 21.47
C LEU A 325 2.39 -23.86 22.21
N ARG A 326 3.59 -23.86 21.59
CA ARG A 326 4.81 -24.33 22.25
C ARG A 326 5.21 -23.46 23.45
N ALA A 327 5.01 -22.15 23.34
CA ALA A 327 5.28 -21.21 24.43
C ALA A 327 4.29 -21.35 25.60
N THR A 328 3.02 -21.65 25.30
CA THR A 328 1.95 -21.72 26.32
C THR A 328 1.72 -23.11 26.92
N SER A 329 2.26 -24.18 26.33
CA SER A 329 2.10 -25.57 26.83
C SER A 329 3.11 -25.96 27.92
N ASN A 330 4.30 -25.36 27.95
CA ASN A 330 5.39 -25.74 28.87
C ASN A 330 5.41 -24.95 30.18
N LEU A 331 4.25 -24.58 30.70
CA LEU A 331 4.14 -23.68 31.86
C LEU A 331 4.14 -24.43 33.19
N SER A 332 4.81 -23.85 34.20
CA SER A 332 4.92 -24.43 35.55
C SER A 332 3.68 -24.13 36.41
N GLN A 333 3.20 -25.10 37.17
CA GLN A 333 1.94 -24.98 37.95
C GLN A 333 1.93 -23.85 38.98
N GLU A 334 3.07 -23.48 39.55
CA GLU A 334 3.17 -22.49 40.64
C GLU A 334 2.93 -21.03 40.17
N ASN A 335 3.31 -20.69 38.93
CA ASN A 335 3.22 -19.32 38.39
C ASN A 335 2.46 -19.23 37.05
N MET A 336 1.57 -20.20 36.79
CA MET A 336 0.82 -20.31 35.52
C MET A 336 0.20 -19.01 35.02
N PRO A 337 -0.49 -18.16 35.82
CA PRO A 337 -1.16 -16.96 35.30
C PRO A 337 -0.19 -15.95 34.70
N THR A 338 0.92 -15.69 35.40
CA THR A 338 1.96 -14.74 34.98
C THR A 338 2.69 -15.26 33.75
N GLN A 339 3.15 -16.52 33.81
CA GLN A 339 3.89 -17.11 32.70
C GLN A 339 3.04 -17.22 31.43
N PHE A 340 1.74 -17.51 31.57
CA PHE A 340 0.83 -17.56 30.43
C PHE A 340 0.70 -16.21 29.73
N VAL A 341 0.40 -15.13 30.47
CA VAL A 341 0.22 -13.80 29.89
C VAL A 341 1.53 -13.27 29.30
N GLU A 342 2.64 -13.43 30.02
CA GLU A 342 3.95 -12.97 29.55
C GLU A 342 4.42 -13.74 28.30
N SER A 343 4.20 -15.06 28.23
CA SER A 343 4.54 -15.87 27.04
C SER A 343 3.73 -15.45 25.80
N VAL A 344 2.42 -15.19 25.96
CA VAL A 344 1.59 -14.72 24.84
C VAL A 344 2.03 -13.32 24.38
N LEU A 345 2.37 -12.43 25.32
CA LEU A 345 2.87 -11.09 25.01
C LEU A 345 4.24 -11.11 24.31
N GLU A 346 5.13 -12.01 24.71
CA GLU A 346 6.43 -12.21 24.09
C GLU A 346 6.26 -12.63 22.62
N VAL A 347 5.43 -13.64 22.36
CA VAL A 347 5.11 -14.10 21.00
C VAL A 347 4.48 -12.99 20.18
N HIS A 348 3.47 -12.29 20.73
CA HIS A 348 2.85 -11.14 20.06
C HIS A 348 3.88 -10.06 19.71
N SER A 349 4.68 -9.61 20.67
CA SER A 349 5.68 -8.56 20.45
C SER A 349 6.71 -8.95 19.40
N LYS A 350 7.23 -10.19 19.47
CA LYS A 350 8.19 -10.74 18.50
C LYS A 350 7.65 -10.66 17.08
N PHE A 351 6.43 -11.13 16.85
CA PHE A 351 5.84 -11.15 15.51
C PHE A 351 5.35 -9.78 15.03
N VAL A 352 4.85 -8.91 15.91
CA VAL A 352 4.56 -7.51 15.55
C VAL A 352 5.83 -6.81 15.08
N GLN A 353 6.95 -6.98 15.79
CA GLN A 353 8.24 -6.41 15.37
C GLN A 353 8.70 -7.00 14.03
N LEU A 354 8.59 -8.31 13.84
CA LEU A 354 8.94 -8.96 12.58
C LEU A 354 8.12 -8.40 11.41
N ILE A 355 6.79 -8.32 11.54
CA ILE A 355 5.88 -7.82 10.49
C ILE A 355 6.17 -6.35 10.19
N ASN A 356 6.35 -5.51 11.21
CA ASN A 356 6.63 -4.09 11.01
C ASN A 356 7.99 -3.84 10.34
N THR A 357 9.00 -4.64 10.67
CA THR A 357 10.38 -4.41 10.19
C THR A 357 10.63 -5.04 8.81
N VAL A 358 10.08 -6.23 8.57
CA VAL A 358 10.40 -7.05 7.38
C VAL A 358 9.28 -7.03 6.34
N LEU A 359 8.02 -6.94 6.80
CA LEU A 359 6.82 -7.03 5.95
C LEU A 359 6.11 -5.68 5.83
N ASN A 360 6.80 -4.57 6.14
CA ASN A 360 6.31 -3.20 6.03
C ASN A 360 4.96 -2.91 6.74
N GLY A 361 4.64 -3.63 7.82
CA GLY A 361 3.39 -3.42 8.57
C GLY A 361 2.12 -3.79 7.77
N ASP A 362 2.24 -4.73 6.83
CA ASP A 362 1.12 -5.17 5.99
C ASP A 362 -0.04 -5.75 6.82
N GLN A 363 -1.23 -5.21 6.57
CA GLN A 363 -2.43 -5.50 7.34
C GLN A 363 -2.91 -6.96 7.22
N HIS A 364 -2.62 -7.63 6.09
CA HIS A 364 -2.99 -9.03 5.93
C HIS A 364 -2.19 -9.93 6.87
N PHE A 365 -0.90 -9.62 7.05
CA PHE A 365 -0.03 -10.34 8.00
C PHE A 365 -0.38 -10.01 9.44
N MET A 366 -0.73 -8.76 9.76
CA MET A 366 -1.25 -8.40 11.08
C MET A 366 -2.55 -9.15 11.41
N SER A 367 -3.47 -9.26 10.44
CA SER A 367 -4.71 -10.03 10.64
C SER A 367 -4.43 -11.53 10.83
N ALA A 368 -3.46 -12.09 10.11
CA ALA A 368 -3.03 -13.47 10.33
C ALA A 368 -2.42 -13.70 11.72
N LEU A 369 -1.61 -12.76 12.22
CA LEU A 369 -1.11 -12.77 13.59
C LEU A 369 -2.26 -12.77 14.60
N ASP A 370 -3.22 -11.87 14.45
CA ASP A 370 -4.38 -11.78 15.34
C ASP A 370 -5.20 -13.07 15.34
N LYS A 371 -5.44 -13.67 14.16
CA LYS A 371 -6.14 -14.95 14.03
C LYS A 371 -5.38 -16.10 14.70
N ALA A 372 -4.07 -16.18 14.48
CA ALA A 372 -3.24 -17.21 15.08
C ALA A 372 -3.24 -17.10 16.61
N LEU A 373 -3.02 -15.90 17.16
CA LEU A 373 -3.02 -15.68 18.60
C LEU A 373 -4.39 -15.88 19.25
N THR A 374 -5.48 -15.50 18.56
CA THR A 374 -6.84 -15.84 19.00
C THR A 374 -7.03 -17.35 19.09
N SER A 375 -6.54 -18.11 18.10
CA SER A 375 -6.58 -19.58 18.14
C SER A 375 -5.73 -20.17 19.27
N VAL A 376 -4.54 -19.62 19.53
CA VAL A 376 -3.65 -20.06 20.63
C VAL A 376 -4.27 -19.80 22.00
N VAL A 377 -4.77 -18.58 22.24
CA VAL A 377 -5.33 -18.18 23.55
C VAL A 377 -6.61 -18.96 23.87
N ASN A 378 -7.43 -19.26 22.86
CA ASN A 378 -8.66 -20.03 23.02
C ASN A 378 -8.46 -21.53 22.76
N TYR A 379 -7.23 -22.01 22.63
CA TYR A 379 -6.95 -23.43 22.39
C TYR A 379 -7.43 -24.28 23.58
N ARG A 380 -8.14 -25.36 23.27
CA ARG A 380 -8.69 -26.30 24.25
C ARG A 380 -8.25 -27.71 23.89
N GLU A 381 -7.55 -28.38 24.80
CA GLU A 381 -7.36 -29.83 24.68
C GLU A 381 -8.73 -30.53 24.77
N PRO A 382 -8.94 -31.64 24.03
CA PRO A 382 -10.20 -32.38 24.09
C PRO A 382 -10.55 -32.76 25.53
N LYS A 383 -11.73 -32.34 26.00
CA LYS A 383 -12.29 -32.55 27.36
C LYS A 383 -11.77 -31.60 28.45
N SER A 384 -10.89 -30.62 28.16
CA SER A 384 -10.50 -29.59 29.12
C SER A 384 -11.34 -28.32 28.98
N ILE A 385 -11.66 -27.69 30.12
CA ILE A 385 -12.24 -26.34 30.16
C ILE A 385 -11.15 -25.35 29.71
N CYS A 386 -11.53 -24.32 28.94
CA CYS A 386 -10.64 -23.21 28.63
C CYS A 386 -10.23 -22.49 29.92
N LYS A 387 -8.96 -22.58 30.30
CA LYS A 387 -8.43 -21.96 31.52
C LYS A 387 -8.00 -20.51 31.29
N ALA A 388 -7.87 -20.06 30.04
CA ALA A 388 -7.35 -18.74 29.71
C ALA A 388 -8.14 -17.59 30.39
N PRO A 389 -9.49 -17.53 30.38
CA PRO A 389 -10.24 -16.48 31.06
C PRO A 389 -9.98 -16.43 32.57
N GLU A 390 -9.82 -17.59 33.21
CA GLU A 390 -9.52 -17.67 34.64
C GLU A 390 -8.09 -17.24 34.95
N LEU A 391 -7.11 -17.68 34.15
CA LEU A 391 -5.71 -17.30 34.28
C LEU A 391 -5.54 -15.79 34.09
N LEU A 392 -6.21 -15.21 33.11
CA LEU A 392 -6.20 -13.77 32.84
C LEU A 392 -6.81 -12.98 34.01
N ALA A 393 -7.91 -13.47 34.61
CA ALA A 393 -8.47 -12.86 35.81
C ALA A 393 -7.53 -12.94 37.02
N LYS A 394 -6.89 -14.10 37.23
CA LYS A 394 -5.88 -14.33 38.29
C LYS A 394 -4.65 -13.44 38.12
N TYR A 395 -4.20 -13.23 36.89
CA TYR A 395 -3.08 -12.35 36.58
C TYR A 395 -3.36 -10.92 37.03
N CYS A 396 -4.49 -10.35 36.63
CA CYS A 396 -4.91 -9.02 37.09
C CYS A 396 -5.10 -8.95 38.61
N ASP A 397 -5.66 -10.00 39.22
CA ASP A 397 -5.84 -10.10 40.67
C ASP A 397 -4.51 -10.12 41.42
N ASN A 398 -3.48 -10.76 40.88
CA ASN A 398 -2.14 -10.75 41.46
C ASN A 398 -1.48 -9.38 41.35
N LEU A 399 -1.61 -8.70 40.20
CA LEU A 399 -1.04 -7.37 39.99
C LEU A 399 -1.71 -6.28 40.86
N LEU A 400 -3.01 -6.38 41.13
CA LEU A 400 -3.77 -5.35 41.84
C LEU A 400 -3.81 -5.54 43.36
N LYS A 401 -3.18 -6.58 43.92
CA LYS A 401 -3.13 -6.85 45.36
C LYS A 401 -1.99 -6.12 46.07
N LYS A 402 -2.23 -5.68 47.31
CA LYS A 402 -1.21 -5.14 48.24
C LYS A 402 -0.03 -6.10 48.48
N SER A 403 -0.24 -7.41 48.32
CA SER A 403 0.80 -8.43 48.48
C SER A 403 1.75 -8.54 47.30
N ALA A 404 1.52 -7.83 46.19
CA ALA A 404 2.40 -7.72 45.03
C ALA A 404 3.65 -6.87 45.37
N LYS A 405 4.37 -7.24 46.42
CA LYS A 405 5.56 -6.52 46.89
C LYS A 405 6.65 -6.59 45.81
N GLY A 406 7.12 -5.43 45.36
CA GLY A 406 8.28 -5.31 44.46
C GLY A 406 8.04 -4.57 43.14
N MET A 407 6.79 -4.26 42.79
CA MET A 407 6.46 -3.50 41.57
C MET A 407 6.05 -2.07 41.90
N THR A 408 6.37 -1.14 41.01
CA THR A 408 5.89 0.26 41.10
C THR A 408 4.51 0.39 40.47
N GLU A 409 3.74 1.43 40.84
CA GLU A 409 2.41 1.68 40.25
C GLU A 409 2.47 1.84 38.72
N ASN A 410 3.51 2.49 38.20
CA ASN A 410 3.72 2.65 36.76
C ASN A 410 3.96 1.31 36.06
N GLU A 411 4.81 0.45 36.64
CA GLU A 411 5.10 -0.87 36.07
C GLU A 411 3.84 -1.75 36.02
N VAL A 412 2.99 -1.66 37.06
CA VAL A 412 1.70 -2.35 37.10
C VAL A 412 0.79 -1.82 36.00
N GLU A 413 0.72 -0.50 35.80
CA GLU A 413 -0.09 0.08 34.73
C GLU A 413 0.37 -0.35 33.32
N ASP A 414 1.68 -0.39 33.08
CA ASP A 414 2.24 -0.86 31.80
C ASP A 414 1.86 -2.32 31.55
N LYS A 415 2.02 -3.20 32.56
CA LYS A 415 1.61 -4.61 32.46
C LYS A 415 0.11 -4.76 32.24
N LEU A 416 -0.74 -3.94 32.88
CA LEU A 416 -2.19 -3.94 32.67
C LEU A 416 -2.55 -3.46 31.26
N THR A 417 -1.80 -2.51 30.70
CA THR A 417 -1.99 -2.04 29.32
C THR A 417 -1.63 -3.12 28.31
N SER A 418 -0.51 -3.82 28.49
CA SER A 418 -0.16 -4.98 27.66
C SER A 418 -1.18 -6.12 27.81
N PHE A 419 -1.67 -6.38 29.02
CA PHE A 419 -2.71 -7.38 29.27
C PHE A 419 -3.95 -7.18 28.39
N ILE A 420 -4.36 -5.93 28.14
CA ILE A 420 -5.53 -5.65 27.29
C ILE A 420 -5.35 -6.21 25.88
N THR A 421 -4.13 -6.26 25.35
CA THR A 421 -3.83 -6.90 24.06
C THR A 421 -4.18 -8.38 24.09
N VAL A 422 -3.75 -9.12 25.12
CA VAL A 422 -4.08 -10.55 25.27
C VAL A 422 -5.57 -10.74 25.52
N PHE A 423 -6.19 -9.86 26.30
CA PHE A 423 -7.62 -9.90 26.60
C PHE A 423 -8.50 -9.75 25.35
N LYS A 424 -8.06 -8.98 24.34
CA LYS A 424 -8.78 -8.86 23.07
C LYS A 424 -8.91 -10.20 22.34
N TYR A 425 -7.90 -11.06 22.46
CA TYR A 425 -7.87 -12.39 21.84
C TYR A 425 -8.75 -13.43 22.54
N ILE A 426 -9.32 -13.15 23.72
CA ILE A 426 -10.23 -14.09 24.39
C ILE A 426 -11.61 -14.07 23.75
N ASP A 427 -12.18 -15.25 23.47
CA ASP A 427 -13.58 -15.38 23.04
C ASP A 427 -14.57 -15.38 24.22
N ASP A 428 -14.29 -16.17 25.26
CA ASP A 428 -15.15 -16.35 26.46
C ASP A 428 -15.06 -15.16 27.46
N LYS A 429 -15.33 -13.95 26.99
CA LYS A 429 -15.24 -12.72 27.79
C LYS A 429 -16.22 -12.70 28.97
N ASP A 430 -17.36 -13.38 28.88
CA ASP A 430 -18.35 -13.48 29.97
C ASP A 430 -17.82 -14.36 31.13
N VAL A 431 -17.06 -15.41 30.81
CA VAL A 431 -16.41 -16.27 31.80
C VAL A 431 -15.33 -15.47 32.54
N PHE A 432 -14.50 -14.71 31.81
CA PHE A 432 -13.56 -13.77 32.42
C PHE A 432 -14.28 -12.80 33.36
N GLN A 433 -15.37 -12.18 32.91
CA GLN A 433 -16.14 -11.21 33.70
C GLN A 433 -16.61 -11.81 35.04
N LYS A 434 -17.10 -13.05 35.03
CA LYS A 434 -17.55 -13.75 36.26
C LYS A 434 -16.39 -13.98 37.24
N PHE A 435 -15.23 -14.44 36.77
CA PHE A 435 -14.05 -14.62 37.62
C PHE A 435 -13.50 -13.29 38.14
N TYR A 436 -13.34 -12.31 37.25
CA TYR A 436 -12.84 -10.99 37.59
C TYR A 436 -13.74 -10.27 38.60
N ALA A 437 -15.07 -10.30 38.42
CA ALA A 437 -16.01 -9.70 39.36
C ALA A 437 -15.91 -10.34 40.75
N ARG A 438 -15.75 -11.67 40.86
CA ARG A 438 -15.58 -12.35 42.15
C ARG A 438 -14.26 -11.97 42.83
N MET A 439 -13.20 -11.82 42.06
CA MET A 439 -11.88 -11.39 42.57
C MET A 439 -11.90 -9.93 43.01
N LEU A 440 -12.45 -9.03 42.18
CA LEU A 440 -12.65 -7.63 42.54
C LEU A 440 -13.49 -7.51 43.82
N ALA A 441 -14.60 -8.24 43.95
CA ALA A 441 -15.42 -8.22 45.15
C ALA A 441 -14.62 -8.56 46.41
N LYS A 442 -13.79 -9.63 46.35
CA LYS A 442 -12.92 -10.01 47.46
C LYS A 442 -11.88 -8.93 47.76
N ARG A 443 -11.26 -8.33 46.73
CA ARG A 443 -10.23 -7.30 46.93
C ARG A 443 -10.81 -6.05 47.58
N LEU A 444 -12.00 -5.61 47.15
CA LEU A 444 -12.70 -4.46 47.72
C LEU A 444 -13.16 -4.71 49.16
N ILE A 445 -13.86 -5.82 49.42
CA ILE A 445 -14.42 -6.13 50.75
C ILE A 445 -13.33 -6.35 51.81
N HIS A 446 -12.26 -7.06 51.44
CA HIS A 446 -11.17 -7.38 52.38
C HIS A 446 -10.05 -6.33 52.37
N GLY A 447 -10.19 -5.23 51.63
CA GLY A 447 -9.19 -4.17 51.55
C GLY A 447 -7.83 -4.63 51.04
N LEU A 448 -7.83 -5.61 50.12
CA LEU A 448 -6.62 -6.20 49.53
C LEU A 448 -6.12 -5.43 48.30
N SER A 449 -6.92 -4.53 47.72
CA SER A 449 -6.53 -3.69 46.58
C SER A 449 -5.36 -2.78 46.94
N MET A 450 -4.34 -2.72 46.09
CA MET A 450 -3.16 -1.87 46.25
C MET A 450 -3.52 -0.39 46.23
N SER A 451 -4.28 0.04 45.22
CA SER A 451 -4.77 1.40 45.06
C SER A 451 -6.17 1.36 44.44
N MET A 452 -7.05 2.27 44.89
CA MET A 452 -8.40 2.41 44.32
C MET A 452 -8.34 3.02 42.91
N ASP A 453 -7.39 3.93 42.67
CA ASP A 453 -7.20 4.57 41.37
C ASP A 453 -6.78 3.54 40.31
N SER A 454 -5.92 2.58 40.68
CA SER A 454 -5.53 1.48 39.78
C SER A 454 -6.70 0.55 39.44
N GLU A 455 -7.61 0.30 40.39
CA GLU A 455 -8.82 -0.49 40.12
C GLU A 455 -9.76 0.25 39.16
N GLU A 456 -9.94 1.56 39.34
CA GLU A 456 -10.73 2.40 38.43
C GLU A 456 -10.12 2.45 37.02
N ALA A 457 -8.81 2.67 36.93
CA ALA A 457 -8.08 2.64 35.66
C ALA A 457 -8.27 1.30 34.93
N MET A 458 -8.20 0.17 35.65
CA MET A 458 -8.41 -1.14 35.06
C MET A 458 -9.85 -1.33 34.54
N ILE A 459 -10.86 -0.90 35.29
CA ILE A 459 -12.27 -0.94 34.84
C ILE A 459 -12.44 -0.09 33.58
N ASN A 460 -11.82 1.09 33.53
CA ASN A 460 -11.86 1.97 32.36
C ASN A 460 -11.18 1.33 31.13
N LYS A 461 -10.04 0.66 31.29
CA LYS A 461 -9.38 -0.09 30.20
C LYS A 461 -10.28 -1.23 29.68
N LEU A 462 -10.95 -1.98 30.57
CA LEU A 462 -11.94 -3.00 30.18
C LEU A 462 -13.16 -2.40 29.46
N LYS A 463 -13.60 -1.21 29.88
CA LYS A 463 -14.72 -0.49 29.26
C LYS A 463 -14.38 -0.05 27.84
N GLN A 464 -13.16 0.41 27.60
CA GLN A 464 -12.71 0.77 26.25
C GLN A 464 -12.64 -0.46 25.33
N ALA A 465 -12.27 -1.63 25.86
CA ALA A 465 -12.14 -2.85 25.07
C ALA A 465 -13.49 -3.55 24.78
N CYS A 466 -14.41 -3.58 25.75
CA CYS A 466 -15.67 -4.35 25.66
C CYS A 466 -16.95 -3.52 25.72
N GLY A 467 -16.85 -2.21 25.94
CA GLY A 467 -18.00 -1.32 26.10
C GLY A 467 -18.55 -1.21 27.53
N TYR A 468 -19.56 -0.37 27.68
CA TYR A 468 -20.14 0.01 28.97
C TYR A 468 -20.98 -1.12 29.60
N GLU A 469 -21.76 -1.85 28.82
CA GLU A 469 -22.62 -2.92 29.36
C GLU A 469 -21.80 -4.01 30.08
N PHE A 470 -20.66 -4.37 29.50
CA PHE A 470 -19.71 -5.32 30.08
C PHE A 470 -19.13 -4.86 31.42
N THR A 471 -18.89 -3.56 31.60
CA THR A 471 -18.25 -3.02 32.82
C THR A 471 -19.23 -2.43 33.82
N SER A 472 -20.51 -2.32 33.47
CA SER A 472 -21.56 -1.69 34.28
C SER A 472 -21.62 -2.19 35.73
N LYS A 473 -21.55 -3.52 35.93
CA LYS A 473 -21.53 -4.13 37.27
C LYS A 473 -20.24 -3.82 38.04
N LEU A 474 -19.08 -3.86 37.36
CA LEU A 474 -17.79 -3.55 37.96
C LEU A 474 -17.72 -2.08 38.41
N HIS A 475 -18.20 -1.16 37.58
CA HIS A 475 -18.33 0.26 37.94
C HIS A 475 -19.27 0.45 39.15
N ARG A 476 -20.42 -0.23 39.19
CA ARG A 476 -21.32 -0.16 40.35
C ARG A 476 -20.66 -0.65 41.63
N MET A 477 -19.91 -1.76 41.54
CA MET A 477 -19.15 -2.27 42.70
C MET A 477 -18.12 -1.24 43.20
N TYR A 478 -17.42 -0.56 42.29
CA TYR A 478 -16.49 0.50 42.65
C TYR A 478 -17.20 1.69 43.32
N THR A 479 -18.30 2.19 42.72
CA THR A 479 -19.07 3.31 43.30
C THR A 479 -19.70 2.98 44.64
N ASP A 480 -20.14 1.72 44.85
CA ASP A 480 -20.70 1.27 46.11
C ASP A 480 -19.67 1.38 47.27
N MET A 481 -18.38 1.23 46.99
CA MET A 481 -17.31 1.42 47.99
C MET A 481 -17.19 2.88 48.42
N SER A 482 -17.16 3.82 47.47
CA SER A 482 -17.12 5.26 47.78
C SER A 482 -18.38 5.71 48.51
N VAL A 483 -19.56 5.28 48.07
CA VAL A 483 -20.83 5.58 48.74
C VAL A 483 -20.90 4.98 50.15
N SER A 484 -20.35 3.78 50.34
CA SER A 484 -20.26 3.16 51.68
C SER A 484 -19.35 3.95 52.62
N ALA A 485 -18.22 4.47 52.13
CA ALA A 485 -17.34 5.32 52.92
C ALA A 485 -18.04 6.60 53.39
N ASP A 486 -18.76 7.28 52.48
CA ASP A 486 -19.56 8.46 52.81
C ASP A 486 -20.70 8.14 53.79
N LEU A 487 -21.33 6.98 53.64
CA LEU A 487 -22.39 6.53 54.52
C LEU A 487 -21.86 6.23 55.93
N ASN A 488 -20.68 5.62 56.05
CA ASN A 488 -20.02 5.42 57.35
C ASN A 488 -19.70 6.78 58.02
N ASN A 489 -19.25 7.78 57.26
CA ASN A 489 -19.02 9.12 57.81
C ASN A 489 -20.31 9.77 58.32
N LYS A 490 -21.42 9.65 57.56
CA LYS A 490 -22.74 10.11 57.98
C LYS A 490 -23.24 9.39 59.23
N PHE A 491 -23.05 8.07 59.30
CA PHE A 491 -23.39 7.28 60.48
C PHE A 491 -22.58 7.71 61.71
N ASN A 492 -21.27 7.89 61.57
CA ASN A 492 -20.42 8.37 62.66
C ASN A 492 -20.85 9.75 63.17
N ASN A 493 -21.30 10.64 62.28
CA ASN A 493 -21.86 11.93 62.68
C ASN A 493 -23.23 11.80 63.36
N PHE A 494 -24.08 10.88 62.88
CA PHE A 494 -25.36 10.57 63.51
C PHE A 494 -25.19 10.09 64.94
N ILE A 495 -24.22 9.21 65.20
CA ILE A 495 -23.89 8.72 66.55
C ILE A 495 -23.38 9.84 67.47
N LYS A 496 -22.59 10.78 66.94
CA LYS A 496 -22.05 11.93 67.71
C LYS A 496 -23.11 12.98 68.05
N ASN A 497 -24.13 13.14 67.21
CA ASN A 497 -25.13 14.20 67.31
C ASN A 497 -26.38 13.82 68.11
N GLN A 498 -26.43 12.63 68.73
CA GLN A 498 -27.52 12.28 69.63
C GLN A 498 -27.32 12.95 71.01
N ASP A 499 -28.43 13.31 71.67
CA ASP A 499 -28.44 13.99 72.98
C ASP A 499 -27.72 13.20 74.10
N THR A 500 -27.47 11.91 73.88
CA THR A 500 -26.63 11.06 74.70
C THR A 500 -25.49 10.50 73.85
N ILE A 501 -24.25 10.62 74.33
CA ILE A 501 -23.08 10.05 73.65
C ILE A 501 -23.21 8.53 73.62
N ILE A 502 -23.60 7.97 72.49
CA ILE A 502 -23.66 6.52 72.31
C ILE A 502 -22.25 6.02 72.02
N ASP A 503 -21.57 5.54 73.05
CA ASP A 503 -20.33 4.78 72.87
C ASP A 503 -20.67 3.37 72.37
N LEU A 504 -20.14 3.03 71.20
CA LEU A 504 -20.28 1.72 70.57
C LEU A 504 -19.27 0.71 71.14
N GLY A 505 -18.20 1.17 71.81
CA GLY A 505 -17.15 0.31 72.38
C GLY A 505 -16.27 -0.39 71.34
N ILE A 506 -16.58 -0.27 70.05
CA ILE A 506 -15.87 -0.91 68.93
C ILE A 506 -15.68 0.05 67.77
N SER A 507 -14.62 -0.17 66.99
CA SER A 507 -14.47 0.46 65.67
C SER A 507 -15.35 -0.28 64.67
N PHE A 508 -16.44 0.36 64.23
CA PHE A 508 -17.44 -0.24 63.37
C PHE A 508 -17.40 0.36 61.96
N GLN A 509 -17.34 -0.49 60.94
CA GLN A 509 -17.36 -0.10 59.53
C GLN A 509 -18.31 -1.00 58.76
N ILE A 510 -19.16 -0.42 57.91
CA ILE A 510 -20.13 -1.16 57.10
C ILE A 510 -19.90 -0.89 55.62
N TYR A 511 -20.06 -1.95 54.82
CA TYR A 511 -20.17 -1.83 53.38
C TYR A 511 -21.62 -2.08 52.96
N VAL A 512 -22.25 -1.08 52.35
CA VAL A 512 -23.60 -1.17 51.81
C VAL A 512 -23.49 -1.43 50.31
N LEU A 513 -23.93 -2.62 49.90
CA LEU A 513 -23.71 -3.16 48.56
C LEU A 513 -25.04 -3.38 47.83
N GLN A 514 -25.09 -3.10 46.52
CA GLN A 514 -26.26 -3.40 45.71
C GLN A 514 -26.32 -4.89 45.31
N ALA A 515 -27.32 -5.63 45.78
CA ALA A 515 -27.45 -7.08 45.54
C ALA A 515 -27.37 -7.50 44.05
N GLY A 516 -27.79 -6.65 43.11
CA GLY A 516 -27.76 -6.97 41.68
C GLY A 516 -26.41 -6.73 40.96
N ALA A 517 -25.49 -5.99 41.58
CA ALA A 517 -24.18 -5.67 40.99
C ALA A 517 -23.07 -6.60 41.49
N TRP A 518 -23.21 -7.14 42.70
CA TRP A 518 -22.17 -7.92 43.37
C TRP A 518 -22.37 -9.42 43.19
N PRO A 519 -21.31 -10.20 42.87
CA PRO A 519 -21.39 -11.65 42.71
C PRO A 519 -21.36 -12.38 44.07
N LEU A 520 -22.13 -11.89 45.03
CA LEU A 520 -22.23 -12.45 46.37
C LEU A 520 -23.48 -13.31 46.46
N THR A 521 -23.29 -14.61 46.67
CA THR A 521 -24.42 -15.50 46.92
C THR A 521 -24.93 -15.28 48.33
N GLN A 522 -26.25 -15.21 48.48
CA GLN A 522 -26.90 -15.44 49.76
C GLN A 522 -26.72 -16.92 50.08
N ALA A 523 -25.63 -17.28 50.76
CA ALA A 523 -25.55 -18.59 51.38
C ALA A 523 -26.73 -18.72 52.35
N PRO A 524 -27.41 -19.88 52.42
CA PRO A 524 -28.50 -20.06 53.38
C PRO A 524 -27.94 -19.71 54.75
N SER A 525 -28.50 -18.66 55.34
CA SER A 525 -28.12 -18.15 56.64
C SER A 525 -28.32 -19.28 57.63
N SER A 526 -27.22 -19.96 58.01
CA SER A 526 -27.18 -20.59 59.32
C SER A 526 -27.59 -19.52 60.32
N THR A 527 -28.47 -19.84 61.26
CA THR A 527 -28.86 -18.94 62.36
C THR A 527 -27.62 -18.56 63.16
N PHE A 528 -26.93 -17.51 62.71
CA PHE A 528 -25.73 -17.00 63.33
C PHE A 528 -26.17 -15.99 64.39
N ALA A 529 -25.95 -16.33 65.65
CA ALA A 529 -26.16 -15.38 66.73
C ALA A 529 -25.00 -14.37 66.71
N ILE A 530 -25.32 -13.10 66.48
CA ILE A 530 -24.33 -12.02 66.51
C ILE A 530 -23.87 -11.84 67.98
N PRO A 531 -22.55 -11.73 68.25
CA PRO A 531 -22.05 -11.43 69.59
C PRO A 531 -22.67 -10.16 70.17
N GLN A 532 -22.91 -10.14 71.49
CA GLN A 532 -23.56 -9.02 72.17
C GLN A 532 -22.81 -7.70 71.99
N GLU A 533 -21.49 -7.76 71.86
CA GLU A 533 -20.61 -6.61 71.62
C GLU A 533 -20.90 -5.92 70.28
N LEU A 534 -21.38 -6.66 69.27
CA LEU A 534 -21.68 -6.15 67.93
C LEU A 534 -23.16 -5.78 67.75
N GLU A 535 -24.05 -6.37 68.55
CA GLU A 535 -25.50 -6.23 68.42
C GLU A 535 -25.95 -4.76 68.48
N LYS A 536 -25.43 -3.99 69.45
CA LYS A 536 -25.73 -2.56 69.60
C LYS A 536 -25.38 -1.75 68.34
N SER A 537 -24.22 -2.04 67.74
CA SER A 537 -23.74 -1.32 66.55
C SER A 537 -24.59 -1.64 65.32
N VAL A 538 -25.00 -2.90 65.16
CA VAL A 538 -25.88 -3.36 64.08
C VAL A 538 -27.26 -2.69 64.18
N GLN A 539 -27.88 -2.71 65.36
CA GLN A 539 -29.21 -2.11 65.56
C GLN A 539 -29.22 -0.60 65.31
N MET A 540 -28.22 0.12 65.83
CA MET A 540 -28.12 1.57 65.61
C MET A 540 -27.92 1.91 64.13
N PHE A 541 -27.20 1.09 63.37
CA PHE A 541 -27.06 1.29 61.94
C PHE A 541 -28.35 1.01 61.17
N GLU A 542 -29.11 -0.03 61.52
CA GLU A 542 -30.41 -0.29 60.89
C GLU A 542 -31.41 0.85 61.13
N LEU A 543 -31.40 1.43 62.33
CA LEU A 543 -32.21 2.60 62.65
C LEU A 543 -31.79 3.83 61.81
N PHE A 544 -30.49 4.12 61.75
CA PHE A 544 -29.96 5.19 60.91
C PHE A 544 -30.33 4.97 59.42
N TYR A 545 -30.15 3.75 58.92
CA TYR A 545 -30.35 3.44 57.50
C TYR A 545 -31.83 3.50 57.10
N SER A 546 -32.75 3.02 57.96
CA SER A 546 -34.19 3.08 57.71
C SER A 546 -34.76 4.50 57.73
N GLN A 547 -34.18 5.40 58.54
CA GLN A 547 -34.55 6.83 58.55
C GLN A 547 -34.11 7.55 57.28
N HIS A 548 -32.94 7.18 56.73
CA HIS A 548 -32.39 7.83 55.54
C HIS A 548 -32.92 7.26 54.21
N PHE A 549 -33.35 6.00 54.18
CA PHE A 549 -33.79 5.34 52.95
C PHE A 549 -35.10 4.58 53.15
N SER A 550 -36.16 5.09 52.51
CA SER A 550 -37.45 4.39 52.44
C SER A 550 -37.44 3.26 51.41
N GLY A 551 -38.05 2.12 51.76
CA GLY A 551 -38.27 0.99 50.84
C GLY A 551 -37.05 0.09 50.58
N ARG A 552 -35.93 0.27 51.28
CA ARG A 552 -34.75 -0.60 51.17
C ARG A 552 -34.66 -1.55 52.37
N LYS A 553 -34.39 -2.83 52.11
CA LYS A 553 -34.15 -3.85 53.15
C LYS A 553 -32.68 -4.26 53.15
N LEU A 554 -32.05 -4.25 54.32
CA LEU A 554 -30.69 -4.74 54.51
C LEU A 554 -30.69 -6.26 54.71
N THR A 555 -29.61 -6.92 54.30
CA THR A 555 -29.38 -8.34 54.55
C THR A 555 -27.91 -8.52 54.88
N TRP A 556 -27.63 -9.05 56.07
CA TRP A 556 -26.26 -9.19 56.59
C TRP A 556 -25.60 -10.44 56.02
N LEU A 557 -24.38 -10.28 55.50
CA LEU A 557 -23.56 -11.38 54.94
C LEU A 557 -22.40 -11.70 55.88
N HIS A 558 -22.69 -12.41 56.98
CA HIS A 558 -21.73 -12.67 58.05
C HIS A 558 -20.45 -13.40 57.61
N TYR A 559 -20.52 -14.26 56.58
CA TYR A 559 -19.36 -15.03 56.08
C TYR A 559 -18.26 -14.17 55.43
N LEU A 560 -18.53 -12.88 55.17
CA LEU A 560 -17.57 -11.91 54.61
C LEU A 560 -17.11 -10.88 55.64
N CYS A 561 -17.72 -10.87 56.82
CA CYS A 561 -17.36 -9.94 57.89
C CYS A 561 -16.03 -10.38 58.53
N THR A 562 -15.24 -9.40 58.96
CA THR A 562 -14.00 -9.65 59.72
C THR A 562 -14.08 -8.90 61.04
N GLY A 563 -13.55 -9.53 62.10
CA GLY A 563 -13.39 -8.92 63.41
C GLY A 563 -11.94 -9.04 63.85
N LYS A 564 -11.45 -8.04 64.59
CA LYS A 564 -10.16 -8.12 65.28
C LYS A 564 -10.43 -7.99 66.77
N ASN A 565 -10.12 -9.05 67.51
CA ASN A 565 -10.02 -8.95 68.96
C ASN A 565 -8.69 -8.24 69.26
N LYS A 566 -8.75 -7.19 70.08
CA LYS A 566 -7.55 -6.57 70.64
C LYS A 566 -7.06 -7.32 71.85
#